data_AF-A0A3A4ZSD7-F1
#
_entry.id   AF-A0A3A4ZSD7-F1
#
_cell.length_a   1.000
_cell.length_b   1.000
_cell.length_c   1.000
_cell.angle_alpha   90.00
_cell.angle_beta   90.00
_cell.angle_gamma   90.00
#
_symmetry.space_group_name_H-M   'P 1'
#
loop_
_entity.id
_entity.type
_entity.pdbx_description
1 polymer ?
#
loop_
_entity_poly.entity_id
_entity_poly.type
_entity_poly.pdbx_seq_one_letter_code
_entity_poly.pdbx_strand_id
1 'polypeptide(L)' 'MAMAKYSVKNISDSLVNDIKTAIQSVDKYGSVEIFIQNGIVTQITRRHIHKTTKETTHTNGHTKNGYTHK' A
#
# COMPACT_ATOMS: atom_id res chain seq x y z
N MET A 1 -30.05 11.03 -19.42
CA MET A 1 -29.14 10.30 -18.51
C MET A 1 -29.46 10.74 -17.09
N ALA A 2 -29.89 9.81 -16.23
CA ALA A 2 -30.23 10.14 -14.84
C ALA A 2 -28.95 10.37 -14.03
N MET A 3 -28.78 11.57 -13.47
CA MET A 3 -27.69 11.86 -12.54
C MET A 3 -27.93 11.09 -11.23
N ALA A 4 -26.93 10.31 -10.80
CA ALA A 4 -26.97 9.62 -9.52
C ALA A 4 -27.17 10.66 -8.40
N LYS A 5 -28.25 10.52 -7.63
CA LYS A 5 -28.58 11.45 -6.55
C LYS A 5 -27.55 11.29 -5.43
N TYR A 6 -26.65 12.26 -5.29
CA TYR A 6 -25.65 12.29 -4.23
C TYR A 6 -26.32 12.13 -2.85
N SER A 7 -25.95 11.09 -2.11
CA SER A 7 -26.46 10.82 -0.76
C SER A 7 -25.33 10.25 0.10
N VAL A 8 -24.95 10.99 1.14
CA VAL A 8 -24.00 10.51 2.16
C VAL A 8 -24.58 9.38 3.02
N LYS A 9 -25.90 9.17 2.97
CA LYS A 9 -26.59 8.11 3.71
C LYS A 9 -26.70 6.80 2.92
N ASN A 10 -26.70 6.89 1.60
CA ASN A 10 -26.85 5.74 0.70
C ASN A 10 -25.62 5.66 -0.21
N ILE A 11 -24.51 5.18 0.34
CA ILE A 11 -23.31 4.83 -0.42
C ILE A 11 -23.63 3.51 -1.15
N SER A 12 -23.32 3.42 -2.45
CA SER A 12 -23.56 2.19 -3.19
C SER A 12 -22.64 1.06 -2.72
N ASP A 13 -23.16 -0.17 -2.67
CA ASP A 13 -22.36 -1.34 -2.32
C ASP A 13 -21.19 -1.55 -3.29
N SER A 14 -21.38 -1.20 -4.57
CA SER A 14 -20.33 -1.23 -5.58
C SER A 14 -19.14 -0.36 -5.19
N LEU A 15 -19.40 0.87 -4.74
CA LEU A 15 -18.36 1.81 -4.32
C LEU A 15 -17.60 1.30 -3.09
N VAL A 16 -18.32 0.76 -2.11
CA VAL A 16 -17.70 0.17 -0.92
C VAL A 16 -16.81 -1.02 -1.30
N ASN A 17 -17.26 -1.86 -2.21
CA ASN A 17 -16.50 -3.03 -2.66
C ASN A 17 -15.27 -2.64 -3.48
N ASP A 18 -15.36 -1.61 -4.33
CA ASP A 18 -14.23 -1.09 -5.09
C ASP A 18 -13.13 -0.54 -4.17
N ILE A 19 -13.53 0.22 -3.15
CA ILE A 19 -12.61 0.75 -2.13
C ILE A 19 -11.96 -0.38 -1.34
N LYS A 20 -12.74 -1.38 -0.89
CA LYS A 20 -12.21 -2.55 -0.17
C LYS A 20 -11.18 -3.30 -1.03
N THR A 21 -11.52 -3.58 -2.28
CA THR A 21 -10.65 -4.30 -3.22
C THR A 21 -9.35 -3.52 -3.47
N ALA A 22 -9.44 -2.20 -3.61
CA ALA A 22 -8.27 -1.35 -3.81
C ALA A 22 -7.32 -1.38 -2.60
N ILE A 23 -7.86 -1.29 -1.38
CA ILE A 23 -7.07 -1.40 -0.15
C ILE A 23 -6.44 -2.78 -0.01
N GLN A 24 -7.20 -3.85 -0.25
CA GLN A 24 -6.72 -5.23 -0.14
C GLN A 24 -5.63 -5.57 -1.15
N SER A 25 -5.60 -4.89 -2.29
CA SER A 25 -4.53 -5.09 -3.28
C SER A 25 -3.18 -4.49 -2.90
N VAL A 26 -3.12 -3.70 -1.83
CA VAL A 26 -1.85 -3.20 -1.28
C VAL A 26 -1.30 -4.23 -0.29
N ASP A 27 -0.36 -5.07 -0.73
CA ASP A 27 0.14 -6.21 0.05
C ASP A 27 0.78 -5.83 1.41
N LYS A 28 1.93 -5.14 1.38
CA LYS A 28 2.74 -4.83 2.58
C LYS A 28 2.85 -3.34 2.87
N TYR A 29 3.23 -2.56 1.86
CA TYR A 29 3.39 -1.12 1.97
C TYR A 29 2.90 -0.49 0.67
N GLY A 30 2.23 0.65 0.80
CA GLY A 30 1.71 1.36 -0.35
C GLY A 30 0.75 2.46 0.02
N SER A 31 0.09 2.98 -1.00
CA SER A 31 -0.99 3.94 -0.85
C SER A 31 -2.07 3.68 -1.90
N VAL A 32 -3.31 3.99 -1.54
CA VAL A 32 -4.44 4.06 -2.45
C VAL A 32 -4.90 5.51 -2.50
N GLU A 33 -5.14 6.03 -3.70
CA GLU A 33 -5.69 7.36 -3.93
C GLU A 33 -7.00 7.22 -4.71
N ILE A 34 -8.05 7.90 -4.24
CA ILE A 34 -9.41 7.77 -4.76
C ILE A 34 -9.85 9.14 -5.27
N PHE A 35 -10.21 9.20 -6.54
CA PHE A 35 -10.74 10.41 -7.18
C PHE A 35 -12.26 10.33 -7.25
N ILE A 36 -12.91 11.36 -6.72
CA ILE A 36 -14.37 11.49 -6.69
C ILE A 36 -14.76 12.73 -7.47
N GLN A 37 -15.66 12.56 -8.45
CA GLN A 37 -16.27 13.65 -9.18
C GLN A 37 -17.79 13.47 -9.14
N ASN A 38 -18.52 14.55 -8.82
CA ASN A 38 -19.98 14.53 -8.70
C ASN A 38 -20.51 13.42 -7.77
N GLY A 39 -19.77 13.08 -6.71
CA GLY A 39 -20.14 12.01 -5.78
C GLY A 39 -19.94 10.59 -6.30
N ILE A 40 -19.27 10.42 -7.44
CA ILE A 40 -18.97 9.12 -8.06
C ILE A 40 -17.45 8.94 -8.10
N VAL A 41 -16.97 7.74 -7.76
CA VAL A 41 -15.56 7.40 -7.97
C VAL A 41 -15.29 7.27 -9.46
N THR A 42 -14.37 8.08 -9.95
CA THR A 42 -13.99 8.10 -11.37
C THR A 42 -12.64 7.42 -11.61
N GLN A 43 -11.78 7.38 -10.59
CA GLN A 43 -10.48 6.74 -10.70
C GLN A 43 -10.00 6.26 -9.32
N ILE A 44 -9.32 5.11 -9.32
CA ILE A 44 -8.56 4.63 -8.17
C ILE A 44 -7.13 4.37 -8.64
N THR A 45 -6.18 5.06 -8.02
CA THR A 45 -4.74 4.88 -8.26
C THR A 45 -4.13 4.14 -7.07
N ARG A 46 -3.25 3.18 -7.36
CA ARG A 46 -2.57 2.36 -6.34
C ARG A 46 -1.07 2.49 -6.52
N ARG A 47 -0.35 2.64 -5.40
CA ARG A 47 1.11 2.68 -5.37
C ARG A 47 1.63 1.61 -4.44
N HIS A 48 2.36 0.65 -4.98
CA HIS A 48 3.02 -0.38 -4.20
C HIS A 48 4.41 0.11 -3.81
N ILE A 49 4.76 -0.02 -2.54
CA ILE A 49 6.09 0.33 -2.03
C ILE A 49 6.80 -0.98 -1.70
N HIS A 50 7.80 -1.33 -2.51
CA HIS A 50 8.66 -2.46 -2.20
C HIS A 50 9.83 -1.97 -1.34
N LYS A 51 9.77 -2.23 -0.03
CA LYS A 51 10.93 -1.98 0.84
C LYS A 51 11.94 -3.09 0.61
N THR A 52 13.09 -2.75 0.05
CA THR A 52 14.26 -3.61 0.03
C THR A 52 14.96 -3.47 1.37
N THR A 53 14.51 -4.21 2.39
CA THR A 53 15.39 -4.46 3.53
C THR A 53 16.63 -5.15 2.99
N LYS A 54 17.73 -4.42 2.87
CA LYS A 54 19.02 -5.07 3.05
C LYS A 54 18.98 -5.51 4.51
N GLU A 55 18.64 -6.78 4.73
CA GLU A 55 18.97 -7.41 5.99
C GLU A 55 20.49 -7.32 6.07
N THR A 56 21.00 -6.23 6.66
CA THR A 56 22.34 -6.21 7.18
C THR A 56 22.26 -7.19 8.33
N THR A 57 22.50 -8.46 8.04
CA THR A 57 22.80 -9.45 9.05
C THR A 57 24.02 -8.90 9.75
N HIS A 58 23.81 -8.17 10.84
CA HIS A 58 24.87 -7.85 11.78
C HIS A 58 25.26 -9.19 12.40
N THR A 59 26.06 -9.97 11.68
CA THR A 59 26.81 -11.05 12.30
C THR A 59 27.72 -10.35 13.29
N ASN A 60 27.42 -10.49 14.59
CA ASN A 60 28.33 -10.15 15.67
C ASN A 60 29.61 -10.98 15.48
N GLY A 61 30.51 -10.48 14.63
CA GLY A 61 31.84 -11.01 14.45
C GLY A 61 32.64 -10.65 15.69
N HIS A 62 32.63 -11.54 16.68
CA HIS A 62 33.70 -11.60 17.66
C HIS A 62 35.01 -11.80 16.91
N THR A 63 35.74 -10.71 16.64
CA THR A 63 37.13 -10.78 16.19
C THR A 63 37.98 -11.28 17.35
N LYS A 64 38.17 -12.60 17.41
CA LYS A 64 39.21 -13.19 18.25
C LYS A 64 40.56 -12.88 17.62
N ASN A 65 41.41 -12.19 18.37
CA ASN A 65 42.83 -11.99 18.10
C ASN A 65 43.50 -13.30 17.66
N GLY A 66 44.20 -13.25 16.53
CA GLY A 66 45.10 -14.32 16.09
C GLY A 66 46.28 -13.71 15.34
N TYR A 67 47.39 -13.49 16.05
CA TYR A 67 48.70 -13.28 15.43
C TYR A 67 49.11 -14.54 14.67
N THR A 68 49.65 -14.40 13.47
CA THR A 68 50.60 -15.38 12.93
C THR A 68 51.64 -14.67 12.10
N HIS A 69 52.87 -14.66 12.61
CA HIS A 69 54.08 -14.30 11.87
C HIS A 69 54.35 -15.33 10.77
N LYS A 70 54.62 -14.87 9.54
CA LYS A 70 55.56 -15.49 8.60
C LYS A 70 56.24 -14.40 7.80
#